data_AF-T0PD98-F1
#
_entry.id   AF-T0PD98-F1
#
_cell.length_a   1.000
_cell.length_b   1.000
_cell.length_c   1.000
_cell.angle_alpha   90.00
_cell.angle_beta   90.00
_cell.angle_gamma   90.00
#
_symmetry.space_group_name_H-M   'P 1'
#
loop_
_entity.id
_entity.type
_entity.pdbx_description
1 polymer ?
#
loop_
_entity_poly.entity_id
_entity_poly.type
_entity_poly.pdbx_seq_one_letter_code
_entity_poly.pdbx_strand_id
1 'polypeptide(L)'
;MRYLNKKNLSTLMWDLGFLTVGFLCLYFYSRYNINSYYKSPLTYPLLMTGAIAVTIGIVYLFPIRGDERRTIYVNKRALILFGILELIFLICVVIMTNIFKINNYTRSEVNVLHFSIAALVLTLSIFICYFFKIRISDYNWNLTLKSIIFVIILYVTFKIVTNIVGITNKTIHFENMANGKFVIGFIINTIVNSCYPGFYEEILYRGFLISGLKGLGLTDEKCNVIQAIIFGISHVVSPIISSGTVTWMFLLATAAQAMIGYMFGKLYFKTKSLSPCILLHGFFDVAMSL
;
A
#
# COMPACT_ATOMS: atom_id res chain seq x y z
N MET A 1 -28.33 18.05 9.32
CA MET A 1 -27.47 16.89 9.64
C MET A 1 -28.35 15.65 9.75
N ARG A 2 -28.64 14.99 8.63
CA ARG A 2 -29.41 13.73 8.61
C ARG A 2 -28.59 12.61 9.24
N TYR A 3 -29.23 11.85 10.13
CA TYR A 3 -28.80 10.59 10.74
C TYR A 3 -27.55 9.96 10.13
N LEU A 4 -26.43 10.04 10.86
CA LEU A 4 -25.33 9.10 10.67
C LEU A 4 -25.90 7.69 10.91
N ASN A 5 -26.11 6.94 9.83
CA ASN A 5 -26.52 5.54 9.90
C ASN A 5 -25.56 4.80 10.84
N LYS A 6 -26.08 3.97 11.75
CA LYS A 6 -25.29 3.21 12.75
C LYS A 6 -24.11 2.45 12.12
N LYS A 7 -24.28 1.99 10.87
CA LYS A 7 -23.21 1.38 10.06
C LYS A 7 -22.05 2.36 9.79
N ASN A 8 -22.35 3.59 9.39
CA ASN A 8 -21.32 4.61 9.09
C ASN A 8 -20.56 5.02 10.36
N LEU A 9 -21.24 5.09 11.50
CA LEU A 9 -20.58 5.37 12.78
C LEU A 9 -19.61 4.25 13.17
N SER A 10 -20.03 2.99 13.01
CA SER A 10 -19.16 1.84 13.29
C SER A 10 -17.92 1.84 12.41
N THR A 11 -18.05 2.10 11.10
CA THR A 11 -16.91 2.15 10.19
C THR A 11 -15.94 3.29 10.58
N LEU A 12 -16.47 4.47 10.91
CA LEU A 12 -15.66 5.60 11.36
C LEU A 12 -14.87 5.28 12.65
N MET A 13 -15.46 4.54 13.59
CA MET A 13 -14.77 4.11 14.81
C MET A 13 -13.57 3.20 14.50
N TRP A 14 -13.69 2.30 13.53
CA TRP A 14 -12.56 1.47 13.08
C TRP A 14 -11.44 2.31 12.47
N ASP A 15 -11.78 3.33 11.69
CA ASP A 15 -10.80 4.25 11.10
C ASP A 15 -10.04 5.01 12.18
N LEU A 16 -10.78 5.63 13.10
CA LEU A 16 -10.19 6.39 14.21
C LEU A 16 -9.32 5.50 15.09
N GLY A 17 -9.78 4.30 15.43
CA GLY A 17 -9.02 3.33 16.20
C GLY A 17 -7.71 2.93 15.52
N PHE A 18 -7.79 2.54 14.24
CA PHE A 18 -6.61 2.12 13.47
C PHE A 18 -5.59 3.26 13.33
N LEU A 19 -6.05 4.46 12.99
CA LEU A 19 -5.20 5.65 12.83
C LEU A 19 -4.56 6.09 14.15
N THR A 20 -5.29 5.98 15.27
CA THR A 20 -4.74 6.30 16.60
C THR A 20 -3.61 5.35 16.97
N VAL A 21 -3.80 4.04 16.76
CA VAL A 21 -2.74 3.04 17.00
C VAL A 21 -1.54 3.29 16.08
N GLY A 22 -1.78 3.53 14.79
CA GLY A 22 -0.72 3.86 13.83
C GLY A 22 0.07 5.11 14.23
N PHE A 23 -0.62 6.17 14.65
CA PHE A 23 -0.01 7.39 15.17
C PHE A 23 0.87 7.12 16.39
N LEU A 24 0.36 6.39 17.39
CA LEU A 24 1.12 6.07 18.60
C LEU A 24 2.38 5.27 18.27
N CYS A 25 2.28 4.27 17.39
CA CYS A 25 3.44 3.50 16.94
C CYS A 25 4.50 4.40 16.28
N LEU A 26 4.09 5.27 15.36
CA LEU A 26 5.03 6.20 14.72
C LEU A 26 5.61 7.22 15.70
N TYR A 27 4.81 7.71 16.65
CA TYR A 27 5.28 8.63 17.68
C TYR A 27 6.36 8.00 18.55
N PHE A 28 6.15 6.78 19.04
CA PHE A 28 7.16 6.06 19.83
C PHE A 28 8.40 5.73 18.99
N TYR A 29 8.22 5.35 17.72
CA TYR A 29 9.33 5.14 16.80
C TYR A 29 10.17 6.41 16.61
N SER A 30 9.54 7.55 16.31
CA SER A 30 10.22 8.84 16.13
C SER A 30 10.88 9.35 17.41
N ARG A 31 10.29 9.07 18.58
CA ARG A 31 10.88 9.47 19.87
C ARG A 31 12.12 8.67 20.21
N TYR A 32 12.15 7.39 19.85
CA TYR A 32 13.28 6.51 20.14
C TYR A 32 14.41 6.66 19.11
N ASN A 33 14.06 6.81 17.82
CA ASN A 33 15.03 7.02 16.74
C ASN A 33 15.41 8.51 16.60
N ILE A 34 16.05 9.06 17.65
CA ILE A 34 16.41 10.50 17.77
C ILE A 34 17.39 10.96 16.67
N ASN A 35 18.06 10.04 15.97
CA ASN A 35 18.91 10.34 14.82
C ASN A 35 18.14 10.48 13.49
N SER A 36 16.82 10.32 13.49
CA SER A 36 16.03 10.42 12.26
C SER A 36 15.91 11.87 11.75
N TYR A 37 15.82 12.00 10.43
CA TYR A 37 15.78 13.24 9.63
C TYR A 37 14.78 14.32 10.10
N TYR A 38 13.83 13.97 10.96
CA TYR A 38 12.80 14.85 11.47
C TYR A 38 13.22 15.50 12.79
N LYS A 39 13.49 16.81 12.75
CA LYS A 39 13.86 17.64 13.93
C LYS A 39 12.82 17.62 15.06
N SER A 40 11.62 17.10 14.82
CA SER A 40 10.55 16.97 15.82
C SER A 40 9.95 15.56 15.80
N PRO A 41 9.91 14.86 16.95
CA PRO A 41 9.36 13.50 17.04
C PRO A 41 7.84 13.45 16.79
N LEU A 42 7.17 14.60 16.74
CA LEU A 42 5.72 14.70 16.53
C LEU A 42 5.36 14.98 15.07
N THR A 43 6.25 15.62 14.30
CA THR A 43 5.93 16.10 12.94
C THR A 43 5.64 14.94 11.98
N TYR A 44 6.50 13.94 11.92
CA TYR A 44 6.29 12.80 11.00
C TYR A 44 5.01 12.00 11.31
N PRO A 45 4.74 11.58 12.57
CA PRO A 45 3.48 10.92 12.93
C PRO A 45 2.25 11.76 12.57
N LEU A 46 2.25 13.06 12.89
CA LEU A 46 1.10 13.94 12.59
C LEU A 46 0.84 14.06 11.09
N LEU A 47 1.89 14.31 10.30
CA LEU A 47 1.75 14.49 8.86
C LEU A 47 1.33 13.20 8.16
N MET A 48 1.89 12.05 8.56
CA MET A 48 1.52 10.75 8.01
C MET A 48 0.08 10.38 8.36
N THR A 49 -0.28 10.38 9.65
CA THR A 49 -1.64 10.04 10.08
C THR A 49 -2.66 11.04 9.53
N GLY A 50 -2.34 12.34 9.51
CA GLY A 50 -3.17 13.38 8.92
C GLY A 50 -3.41 13.18 7.43
N ALA A 51 -2.36 12.84 6.67
CA ALA A 51 -2.50 12.56 5.24
C ALA A 51 -3.43 11.37 4.98
N ILE A 52 -3.28 10.28 5.74
CA ILE A 52 -4.14 9.09 5.62
C ILE A 52 -5.58 9.39 6.05
N ALA A 53 -5.79 10.18 7.11
CA ALA A 53 -7.13 10.57 7.55
C ALA A 53 -7.86 11.39 6.48
N VAL A 54 -7.17 12.36 5.87
CA VAL A 54 -7.73 13.19 4.81
C VAL A 54 -8.05 12.35 3.57
N THR A 55 -7.16 11.45 3.14
CA THR A 55 -7.44 10.58 1.98
C THR A 55 -8.61 9.64 2.24
N ILE A 56 -8.74 9.05 3.43
CA ILE A 56 -9.92 8.25 3.82
C ILE A 56 -11.20 9.12 3.77
N GLY A 57 -11.13 10.36 4.25
CA GLY A 57 -12.22 11.34 4.12
C GLY A 57 -12.63 11.53 2.65
N ILE A 58 -11.66 11.70 1.75
CA ILE A 58 -11.92 11.77 0.30
C ILE A 58 -12.53 10.47 -0.21
N VAL A 59 -12.07 9.29 0.22
CA VAL A 59 -12.68 8.00 -0.18
C VAL A 59 -14.17 7.94 0.17
N TYR A 60 -14.56 8.46 1.33
CA TYR A 60 -15.97 8.53 1.71
C TYR A 60 -16.77 9.49 0.82
N LEU A 61 -16.23 10.69 0.60
CA LEU A 61 -16.94 11.77 -0.08
C LEU A 61 -16.96 11.62 -1.61
N PHE A 62 -15.96 10.95 -2.20
CA PHE A 62 -15.83 10.90 -3.65
C PHE A 62 -17.01 10.12 -4.27
N PRO A 63 -17.71 10.71 -5.27
CA PRO A 63 -18.95 10.17 -5.82
C PRO A 63 -18.69 9.05 -6.86
N ILE A 64 -17.82 8.10 -6.54
CA ILE A 64 -17.79 6.82 -7.21
C ILE A 64 -18.84 5.95 -6.53
N ARG A 65 -20.02 5.84 -7.17
CA ARG A 65 -20.90 4.72 -6.88
C ARG A 65 -20.17 3.48 -7.40
N GLY A 66 -19.64 2.67 -6.49
CA GLY A 66 -19.30 1.31 -6.84
C GLY A 66 -20.56 0.70 -7.45
N ASP A 67 -20.47 0.23 -8.68
CA ASP A 67 -21.59 -0.44 -9.35
C ASP A 67 -22.15 -1.48 -8.37
N GLU A 68 -23.38 -1.28 -7.90
CA GLU A 68 -23.95 -2.08 -6.81
C GLU A 68 -24.04 -3.56 -7.20
N ARG A 69 -24.04 -3.85 -8.50
CA ARG A 69 -23.96 -5.19 -9.08
C ARG A 69 -22.61 -5.85 -8.90
N ARG A 70 -21.54 -5.09 -8.67
CA ARG A 70 -20.20 -5.64 -8.47
C ARG A 70 -20.00 -5.99 -7.01
N THR A 71 -19.48 -7.18 -6.77
CA THR A 71 -19.12 -7.67 -5.45
C THR A 71 -17.63 -7.98 -5.42
N ILE A 72 -17.04 -7.93 -4.24
CA ILE A 72 -15.68 -8.46 -4.04
C ILE A 72 -15.77 -9.97 -4.18
N TYR A 73 -14.84 -10.58 -4.91
CA TYR A 73 -14.77 -12.03 -5.05
C TYR A 73 -14.56 -12.68 -3.68
N VAL A 74 -15.29 -13.76 -3.40
CA VAL A 74 -15.27 -14.42 -2.09
C VAL A 74 -14.93 -15.89 -2.27
N ASN A 75 -13.80 -16.32 -1.71
CA ASN A 75 -13.39 -17.73 -1.74
C ASN A 75 -12.41 -18.03 -0.60
N LYS A 76 -12.81 -18.85 0.37
CA LYS A 76 -11.96 -19.22 1.51
C LYS A 76 -10.63 -19.88 1.12
N ARG A 77 -10.56 -20.54 -0.05
CA ARG A 77 -9.31 -21.15 -0.56
C ARG A 77 -8.27 -20.10 -0.96
N ALA A 78 -8.70 -18.87 -1.24
CA ALA A 78 -7.79 -17.77 -1.54
C ALA A 78 -6.87 -17.44 -0.36
N LEU A 79 -7.27 -17.77 0.87
CA LEU A 79 -6.41 -17.59 2.05
C LEU A 79 -5.22 -18.57 2.07
N ILE A 80 -5.44 -19.82 1.66
CA ILE A 80 -4.37 -20.82 1.53
C ILE A 80 -3.40 -20.40 0.42
N LEU A 81 -3.95 -19.99 -0.72
CA LEU A 81 -3.17 -19.46 -1.83
C LEU A 81 -2.35 -18.24 -1.42
N PHE A 82 -2.94 -17.28 -0.70
CA PHE A 82 -2.25 -16.14 -0.14
C PHE A 82 -1.04 -16.58 0.71
N GLY A 83 -1.24 -17.52 1.65
CA GLY A 83 -0.15 -18.00 2.50
C GLY A 83 1.00 -18.64 1.72
N ILE A 84 0.70 -19.39 0.66
CA ILE A 84 1.73 -19.99 -0.23
C ILE A 84 2.50 -18.91 -0.98
N LEU A 85 1.79 -17.94 -1.57
CA LEU A 85 2.41 -16.88 -2.36
C LEU A 85 3.21 -15.90 -1.49
N GLU A 86 2.72 -15.57 -0.30
CA GLU A 86 3.45 -14.77 0.69
C GLU A 86 4.74 -15.51 1.11
N LEU A 87 4.70 -16.82 1.33
CA LEU A 87 5.91 -17.59 1.64
C LEU A 87 6.91 -17.55 0.49
N ILE A 88 6.45 -17.71 -0.76
CA ILE A 88 7.31 -17.58 -1.95
C ILE A 88 7.92 -16.18 -2.01
N PHE A 89 7.13 -15.13 -1.79
CA PHE A 89 7.58 -13.74 -1.73
C PHE A 89 8.69 -13.56 -0.70
N LEU A 90 8.48 -14.02 0.54
CA LEU A 90 9.47 -13.91 1.61
C LEU A 90 10.76 -14.69 1.29
N ILE A 91 10.65 -15.89 0.72
CA ILE A 91 11.82 -16.66 0.26
C ILE A 91 12.60 -15.89 -0.81
N CYS A 92 11.91 -15.30 -1.79
CA CYS A 92 12.54 -14.46 -2.80
C CYS A 92 13.24 -13.25 -2.18
N VAL A 93 12.62 -12.57 -1.22
CA VAL A 93 13.25 -11.43 -0.50
C VAL A 93 14.53 -11.87 0.22
N VAL A 94 14.52 -13.04 0.89
CA VAL A 94 15.69 -13.61 1.56
C VAL A 94 16.80 -13.92 0.56
N ILE A 95 16.48 -14.57 -0.55
CA ILE A 95 17.44 -14.91 -1.62
C ILE A 95 18.04 -13.63 -2.20
N MET A 96 17.21 -12.64 -2.55
CA MET A 96 17.67 -11.37 -3.11
C MET A 96 18.59 -10.62 -2.14
N THR A 97 18.23 -10.59 -0.86
CA THR A 97 19.01 -9.88 0.16
C THR A 97 20.34 -10.58 0.47
N ASN A 98 20.34 -11.90 0.67
CA ASN A 98 21.52 -12.62 1.17
C ASN A 98 22.44 -13.15 0.07
N ILE A 99 21.88 -13.59 -1.06
CA ILE A 99 22.66 -14.17 -2.16
C ILE A 99 23.07 -13.09 -3.15
N PHE A 100 22.09 -12.28 -3.60
CA PHE A 100 22.33 -11.27 -4.62
C PHE A 100 22.73 -9.90 -4.04
N LYS A 101 22.69 -9.73 -2.71
CA LYS A 101 22.96 -8.45 -2.02
C LYS A 101 22.06 -7.30 -2.50
N ILE A 102 20.88 -7.62 -3.02
CA ILE A 102 19.87 -6.65 -3.47
C ILE A 102 18.89 -6.42 -2.32
N ASN A 103 18.94 -5.23 -1.73
CA ASN A 103 18.00 -4.79 -0.70
C ASN A 103 17.73 -3.28 -0.84
N ASN A 104 16.89 -2.74 0.04
CA ASN A 104 16.50 -1.33 -0.02
C ASN A 104 17.65 -0.33 0.15
N TYR A 105 18.83 -0.78 0.59
CA TYR A 105 20.02 0.04 0.82
C TYR A 105 21.08 -0.06 -0.29
N THR A 106 20.99 -1.04 -1.19
CA THR A 106 22.02 -1.29 -2.23
C THR A 106 21.63 -0.83 -3.63
N ARG A 107 20.74 0.18 -3.74
CA ARG A 107 20.15 0.66 -5.01
C ARG A 107 21.15 1.00 -6.12
N SER A 108 22.36 1.45 -5.81
CA SER A 108 23.39 1.83 -6.81
C SER A 108 24.14 0.65 -7.43
N GLU A 109 24.02 -0.56 -6.88
CA GLU A 109 24.76 -1.76 -7.32
C GLU A 109 23.82 -2.86 -7.85
N VAL A 110 22.53 -2.56 -8.04
CA VAL A 110 21.53 -3.55 -8.44
C VAL A 110 21.78 -4.01 -9.88
N ASN A 111 22.12 -5.28 -10.04
CA ASN A 111 22.11 -5.92 -11.34
C ASN A 111 20.66 -6.05 -11.84
N VAL A 112 20.32 -5.26 -12.86
CA VAL A 112 18.98 -5.17 -13.47
C VAL A 112 18.47 -6.55 -13.91
N LEU A 113 19.36 -7.44 -14.38
CA LEU A 113 18.98 -8.79 -14.79
C LEU A 113 18.49 -9.63 -13.61
N HIS A 114 19.22 -9.64 -12.48
CA HIS A 114 18.81 -10.38 -11.28
C HIS A 114 17.47 -9.88 -10.74
N PHE A 115 17.29 -8.55 -10.67
CA PHE A 115 16.02 -7.96 -10.25
C PHE A 115 14.87 -8.33 -11.19
N SER A 116 15.09 -8.26 -12.51
CA SER A 116 14.09 -8.60 -13.52
C SER A 116 13.68 -10.07 -13.48
N ILE A 117 14.64 -10.97 -13.26
CA ILE A 117 14.37 -12.41 -13.08
C ILE A 117 13.53 -12.62 -11.81
N ALA A 118 13.88 -12.00 -10.69
CA ALA A 118 13.11 -12.13 -9.45
C ALA A 118 11.69 -11.58 -9.60
N ALA A 119 11.53 -10.42 -10.22
CA ALA A 119 10.22 -9.82 -10.51
C ALA A 119 9.37 -10.72 -11.43
N LEU A 120 9.99 -11.34 -12.44
CA LEU A 120 9.33 -12.28 -13.34
C LEU A 120 8.87 -13.54 -12.58
N VAL A 121 9.75 -14.16 -11.77
CA VAL A 121 9.43 -15.35 -10.96
C VAL A 121 8.26 -15.06 -10.01
N LEU A 122 8.30 -13.93 -9.31
CA LEU A 122 7.22 -13.53 -8.42
C LEU A 122 5.92 -13.29 -9.18
N THR A 123 5.96 -12.55 -10.29
CA THR A 123 4.76 -12.29 -11.09
C THR A 123 4.15 -13.57 -11.66
N LEU A 124 4.99 -14.50 -12.15
CA LEU A 124 4.53 -15.80 -12.65
C LEU A 124 3.97 -16.71 -11.55
N SER A 125 4.41 -16.56 -10.30
CA SER A 125 3.88 -17.35 -9.18
C SER A 125 2.37 -17.13 -8.97
N ILE A 126 1.82 -15.99 -9.38
CA ILE A 126 0.37 -15.72 -9.30
C ILE A 126 -0.46 -16.79 -10.03
N PHE A 127 0.05 -17.35 -11.12
CA PHE A 127 -0.65 -18.39 -11.89
C PHE A 127 -0.85 -19.70 -11.12
N ILE A 128 -0.23 -19.87 -9.94
CA ILE A 128 -0.55 -20.96 -9.01
C ILE A 128 -2.04 -20.90 -8.59
N CYS A 129 -2.69 -19.74 -8.69
CA CYS A 129 -4.11 -19.57 -8.36
C CYS A 129 -5.04 -20.53 -9.13
N TYR A 130 -4.67 -20.93 -10.35
CA TYR A 130 -5.48 -21.82 -11.17
C TYR A 130 -5.59 -23.24 -10.57
N PHE A 131 -4.57 -23.71 -9.83
CA PHE A 131 -4.65 -24.98 -9.09
C PHE A 131 -5.69 -24.94 -7.96
N PHE A 132 -5.99 -23.74 -7.44
CA PHE A 132 -7.01 -23.52 -6.42
C PHE A 132 -8.40 -23.27 -7.00
N LYS A 133 -8.56 -23.39 -8.33
CA LYS A 133 -9.78 -23.03 -9.08
C LYS A 133 -10.17 -21.56 -8.90
N ILE A 134 -9.18 -20.68 -8.76
CA ILE A 134 -9.34 -19.23 -8.73
C ILE A 134 -8.79 -18.69 -10.04
N ARG A 135 -9.59 -17.93 -10.78
CA ARG A 135 -9.15 -17.29 -12.03
C ARG A 135 -8.87 -15.83 -11.76
N ILE A 136 -7.85 -15.29 -12.43
CA ILE A 136 -7.56 -13.85 -12.38
C ILE A 136 -8.76 -13.03 -12.87
N SER A 137 -9.52 -13.55 -13.83
CA SER A 137 -10.77 -12.95 -14.32
C SER A 137 -11.92 -12.93 -13.30
N ASP A 138 -11.83 -13.67 -12.19
CA ASP A 138 -12.86 -13.63 -11.14
C ASP A 138 -12.82 -12.31 -10.36
N TYR A 139 -11.70 -11.59 -10.42
CA TYR A 139 -11.56 -10.25 -9.86
C TYR A 139 -12.03 -9.18 -10.84
N ASN A 140 -12.44 -8.03 -10.31
CA ASN A 140 -12.79 -6.88 -11.13
C ASN A 140 -11.55 -6.05 -11.44
N TRP A 141 -11.35 -5.81 -12.74
CA TRP A 141 -10.21 -5.10 -13.33
C TRP A 141 -10.59 -3.74 -13.93
N ASN A 142 -11.80 -3.27 -13.68
CA ASN A 142 -12.28 -2.06 -14.31
C ASN A 142 -11.51 -0.83 -13.83
N LEU A 143 -11.05 -0.04 -14.81
CA LEU A 143 -10.37 1.23 -14.61
C LEU A 143 -11.06 2.29 -15.47
N THR A 144 -11.97 3.03 -14.86
CA THR A 144 -12.67 4.13 -15.55
C THR A 144 -11.91 5.43 -15.37
N LEU A 145 -12.12 6.40 -16.27
CA LEU A 145 -11.55 7.75 -16.13
C LEU A 145 -11.86 8.39 -14.76
N LYS A 146 -13.08 8.20 -14.26
CA LYS A 146 -13.47 8.66 -12.90
C LYS A 146 -12.60 8.03 -11.81
N SER A 147 -12.26 6.74 -11.94
CA SER A 147 -11.40 6.03 -10.98
C SER A 147 -9.95 6.49 -11.09
N ILE A 148 -9.47 6.79 -12.30
CA ILE A 148 -8.13 7.36 -12.50
C ILE A 148 -8.04 8.74 -11.84
N ILE A 149 -9.00 9.64 -12.09
CA ILE A 149 -9.06 10.97 -11.47
C ILE A 149 -9.10 10.83 -9.94
N PHE A 150 -9.90 9.90 -9.42
CA PHE A 150 -9.99 9.64 -7.99
C PHE A 150 -8.64 9.23 -7.39
N VAL A 151 -7.93 8.29 -8.01
CA VAL A 151 -6.60 7.84 -7.59
C VAL A 151 -5.59 8.99 -7.61
N ILE A 152 -5.59 9.82 -8.65
CA ILE A 152 -4.72 11.01 -8.73
C ILE A 152 -5.02 11.97 -7.58
N ILE A 153 -6.29 12.26 -7.29
CA ILE A 153 -6.67 13.13 -6.17
C ILE A 153 -6.18 12.57 -4.84
N LEU A 154 -6.32 11.26 -4.60
CA LEU A 154 -5.83 10.63 -3.38
C LEU A 154 -4.31 10.78 -3.25
N TYR A 155 -3.55 10.47 -4.30
CA TYR A 155 -2.10 10.58 -4.31
C TYR A 155 -1.62 12.03 -4.11
N VAL A 156 -2.16 12.98 -4.88
CA VAL A 156 -1.78 14.40 -4.79
C VAL A 156 -2.11 14.95 -3.40
N THR A 157 -3.28 14.63 -2.86
CA THR A 157 -3.66 15.08 -1.51
C THR A 157 -2.73 14.51 -0.46
N PHE A 158 -2.44 13.21 -0.52
CA PHE A 158 -1.49 12.58 0.38
C PHE A 158 -0.15 13.31 0.34
N LYS A 159 0.41 13.54 -0.85
CA LYS A 159 1.70 14.21 -1.03
C LYS A 159 1.69 15.66 -0.55
N ILE A 160 0.63 16.42 -0.78
CA ILE A 160 0.51 17.79 -0.28
C ILE A 160 0.54 17.78 1.26
N VAL A 161 -0.26 16.93 1.91
CA VAL A 161 -0.33 16.89 3.38
C VAL A 161 1.00 16.43 3.97
N THR A 162 1.61 15.36 3.46
CA THR A 162 2.90 14.87 3.99
C THR A 162 4.04 15.87 3.80
N ASN A 163 3.94 16.77 2.83
CA ASN A 163 4.99 17.74 2.50
C ASN A 163 4.63 19.18 2.88
N ILE A 164 3.53 19.42 3.60
CA ILE A 164 3.00 20.76 3.86
C ILE A 164 4.03 21.68 4.52
N VAL A 165 4.84 21.17 5.45
CA VAL A 165 5.90 21.94 6.11
C VAL A 165 6.97 22.40 5.11
N GLY A 166 7.39 21.53 4.19
CA GLY A 166 8.37 21.88 3.16
C GLY A 166 7.81 22.88 2.13
N ILE A 167 6.51 22.76 1.81
CA ILE A 167 5.80 23.71 0.95
C ILE A 167 5.73 25.08 1.61
N THR A 168 5.29 25.16 2.88
CA THR A 168 5.19 26.42 3.63
C THR A 168 6.54 27.08 3.82
N ASN A 169 7.60 26.29 4.05
CA ASN A 169 8.96 26.80 4.19
C ASN A 169 9.67 27.05 2.84
N LYS A 170 8.98 26.87 1.71
CA LYS A 170 9.52 27.04 0.35
C LYS A 170 10.77 26.19 0.06
N THR A 171 10.94 25.06 0.75
CA THR A 171 12.03 24.10 0.47
C THR A 171 11.68 23.14 -0.66
N ILE A 172 10.41 23.09 -1.06
CA ILE A 172 9.93 22.31 -2.21
C ILE A 172 9.61 23.28 -3.33
N HIS A 173 10.34 23.15 -4.44
CA HIS A 173 10.19 23.96 -5.63
C HIS A 173 9.37 23.20 -6.69
N PHE A 174 8.24 23.76 -7.08
CA PHE A 174 7.30 23.17 -8.05
C PHE A 174 7.69 23.43 -9.51
N GLU A 175 8.75 24.23 -9.73
CA GLU A 175 9.17 24.73 -11.05
C GLU A 175 9.46 23.63 -12.07
N ASN A 176 9.93 22.46 -11.62
CA ASN A 176 10.25 21.33 -12.48
C ASN A 176 9.08 20.35 -12.67
N MET A 177 7.94 20.52 -12.00
CA MET A 177 6.82 19.57 -12.09
C MET A 177 6.13 19.58 -13.46
N ALA A 178 6.19 20.69 -14.19
CA ALA A 178 5.67 20.81 -15.55
C ALA A 178 6.73 20.49 -16.63
N ASN A 179 7.95 20.13 -16.24
CA ASN A 179 9.01 19.77 -17.18
C ASN A 179 8.62 18.48 -17.92
N GLY A 180 8.60 18.52 -19.25
CA GLY A 180 8.19 17.37 -20.07
C GLY A 180 8.99 16.09 -19.80
N LYS A 181 10.31 16.20 -19.56
CA LYS A 181 11.15 15.02 -19.21
C LYS A 181 10.76 14.44 -17.86
N PHE A 182 10.50 15.30 -16.87
CA PHE A 182 10.03 14.87 -15.56
C PHE A 182 8.67 14.17 -15.66
N VAL A 183 7.71 14.76 -16.37
CA VAL A 183 6.36 14.19 -16.55
C VAL A 183 6.42 12.83 -17.27
N ILE A 184 7.18 12.72 -18.35
CA ILE A 184 7.35 11.45 -19.08
C ILE A 184 8.01 10.41 -18.19
N GLY A 185 9.09 10.77 -17.47
CA GLY A 185 9.76 9.87 -16.55
C GLY A 185 8.85 9.39 -15.43
N PHE A 186 8.05 10.29 -14.85
CA PHE A 186 7.06 9.96 -13.83
C PHE A 186 6.01 8.97 -14.35
N ILE A 187 5.48 9.18 -15.56
CA ILE A 187 4.50 8.28 -16.18
C ILE A 187 5.11 6.91 -16.45
N ILE A 188 6.29 6.84 -17.06
CA ILE A 188 6.97 5.57 -17.37
C ILE A 188 7.24 4.81 -16.07
N ASN A 189 7.82 5.47 -15.06
CA ASN A 189 8.10 4.82 -13.78
C ASN A 189 6.81 4.39 -13.08
N THR A 190 5.71 5.14 -13.22
CA THR A 190 4.42 4.74 -12.64
C THR A 190 3.92 3.46 -13.30
N ILE A 191 4.01 3.35 -14.63
CA ILE A 191 3.62 2.14 -15.36
C ILE A 191 4.48 0.95 -14.94
N VAL A 192 5.81 1.13 -14.88
CA VAL A 192 6.74 0.07 -14.47
C VAL A 192 6.42 -0.40 -13.05
N ASN A 193 6.30 0.52 -12.09
CA ASN A 193 5.99 0.19 -10.69
C ASN A 193 4.57 -0.38 -10.52
N SER A 194 3.62 0.01 -11.38
CA SER A 194 2.29 -0.61 -11.43
C SER A 194 2.35 -2.05 -11.92
N CYS A 195 3.24 -2.37 -12.88
CA CYS A 195 3.44 -3.74 -13.34
C CYS A 195 4.18 -4.60 -12.30
N TYR A 196 5.18 -4.04 -11.62
CA TYR A 196 5.84 -4.65 -10.47
C TYR A 196 6.51 -3.57 -9.62
N PRO A 197 6.30 -3.54 -8.29
CA PRO A 197 5.64 -4.56 -7.47
C PRO A 197 4.10 -4.44 -7.40
N GLY A 198 3.52 -3.31 -7.83
CA GLY A 198 2.11 -2.99 -7.60
C GLY A 198 1.13 -4.09 -8.02
N PHE A 199 1.22 -4.62 -9.24
CA PHE A 199 0.34 -5.70 -9.70
C PHE A 199 0.40 -6.93 -8.79
N TYR A 200 1.61 -7.35 -8.41
CA TYR A 200 1.82 -8.53 -7.59
C TYR A 200 1.23 -8.34 -6.19
N GLU A 201 1.61 -7.25 -5.52
CA GLU A 201 1.20 -7.00 -4.14
C GLU A 201 -0.30 -6.73 -4.03
N GLU A 202 -0.90 -5.99 -4.96
CA GLU A 202 -2.34 -5.74 -4.92
C GLU A 202 -3.15 -7.01 -5.15
N ILE A 203 -2.71 -7.91 -6.04
CA ILE A 203 -3.36 -9.22 -6.20
C ILE A 203 -3.20 -10.05 -4.93
N LEU A 204 -2.02 -10.04 -4.32
CA LEU A 204 -1.74 -10.83 -3.13
C LEU A 204 -2.59 -10.37 -1.94
N TYR A 205 -2.55 -9.09 -1.60
CA TYR A 205 -3.19 -8.55 -0.41
C TYR A 205 -4.67 -8.17 -0.64
N ARG A 206 -5.03 -7.55 -1.77
CA ARG A 206 -6.43 -7.09 -2.01
C ARG A 206 -7.22 -8.12 -2.79
N GLY A 207 -6.57 -8.89 -3.65
CA GLY A 207 -7.16 -10.05 -4.29
C GLY A 207 -7.29 -11.20 -3.30
N PHE A 208 -6.21 -11.96 -3.10
CA PHE A 208 -6.27 -13.26 -2.42
C PHE A 208 -6.56 -13.16 -0.91
N LEU A 209 -5.84 -12.31 -0.17
CA LEU A 209 -6.04 -12.20 1.28
C LEU A 209 -7.45 -11.69 1.63
N ILE A 210 -7.89 -10.56 1.06
CA ILE A 210 -9.25 -10.06 1.30
C ILE A 210 -10.31 -11.07 0.84
N SER A 211 -10.20 -11.67 -0.35
CA SER A 211 -11.16 -12.70 -0.80
C SER A 211 -11.22 -13.91 0.13
N GLY A 212 -10.08 -14.32 0.69
CA GLY A 212 -9.97 -15.38 1.68
C GLY A 212 -10.67 -15.01 2.99
N LEU A 213 -10.36 -13.84 3.56
CA LEU A 213 -10.94 -13.33 4.80
C LEU A 213 -12.47 -13.11 4.68
N LYS A 214 -12.93 -12.57 3.54
CA LYS A 214 -14.36 -12.48 3.22
C LYS A 214 -14.99 -13.87 3.12
N GLY A 215 -14.27 -14.86 2.61
CA GLY A 215 -14.70 -16.27 2.55
C GLY A 215 -14.87 -16.92 3.93
N LEU A 216 -14.25 -16.36 4.96
CA LEU A 216 -14.46 -16.73 6.37
C LEU A 216 -15.61 -15.95 7.02
N GLY A 217 -16.30 -15.07 6.29
CA GLY A 217 -17.42 -14.28 6.80
C GLY A 217 -17.03 -13.00 7.55
N LEU A 218 -15.78 -12.52 7.43
CA LEU A 218 -15.36 -11.29 8.08
C LEU A 218 -15.97 -10.03 7.43
N THR A 219 -16.16 -9.00 8.25
CA THR A 219 -16.63 -7.68 7.79
C THR A 219 -15.54 -6.94 7.03
N ASP A 220 -15.90 -5.95 6.22
CA ASP A 220 -14.95 -5.18 5.41
C ASP A 220 -13.93 -4.47 6.29
N GLU A 221 -14.35 -3.94 7.45
CA GLU A 221 -13.47 -3.30 8.42
C GLU A 221 -12.44 -4.28 8.99
N LYS A 222 -12.87 -5.48 9.40
CA LYS A 222 -11.97 -6.51 9.92
C LYS A 222 -10.99 -6.98 8.85
N CYS A 223 -11.47 -7.22 7.64
CA CYS A 223 -10.62 -7.56 6.50
C CYS A 223 -9.58 -6.46 6.25
N ASN A 224 -9.99 -5.19 6.29
CA ASN A 224 -9.10 -4.06 6.04
C ASN A 224 -8.01 -3.92 7.10
N VAL A 225 -8.36 -4.10 8.37
CA VAL A 225 -7.38 -4.07 9.48
C VAL A 225 -6.37 -5.21 9.34
N ILE A 226 -6.84 -6.44 9.14
CA ILE A 226 -5.98 -7.62 9.05
C ILE A 226 -5.02 -7.51 7.86
N GLN A 227 -5.53 -7.18 6.67
CA GLN A 227 -4.68 -7.04 5.49
C GLN A 227 -3.67 -5.90 5.63
N ALA A 228 -4.05 -4.79 6.26
CA ALA A 228 -3.17 -3.65 6.46
C ALA A 228 -1.99 -3.99 7.39
N ILE A 229 -2.27 -4.72 8.48
CA ILE A 229 -1.23 -5.16 9.41
C ILE A 229 -0.27 -6.14 8.73
N ILE A 230 -0.81 -7.15 8.02
CA ILE A 230 0.02 -8.14 7.32
C ILE A 230 0.88 -7.46 6.24
N PHE A 231 0.30 -6.54 5.47
CA PHE A 231 1.01 -5.71 4.49
C PHE A 231 2.13 -4.89 5.14
N GLY A 232 1.87 -4.25 6.28
CA GLY A 232 2.89 -3.49 7.00
C GLY A 232 4.05 -4.36 7.49
N ILE A 233 3.76 -5.56 8.01
CA ILE A 233 4.77 -6.50 8.51
C ILE A 233 5.66 -7.02 7.38
N SER A 234 5.11 -7.34 6.21
CA SER A 234 5.89 -7.88 5.08
C SER A 234 6.99 -6.91 4.61
N HIS A 235 6.76 -5.60 4.77
CA HIS A 235 7.71 -4.54 4.38
C HIS A 235 8.91 -4.39 5.33
N VAL A 236 8.91 -5.06 6.48
CA VAL A 236 10.00 -5.00 7.47
C VAL A 236 10.94 -6.21 7.40
N VAL A 237 10.59 -7.23 6.62
CA VAL A 237 11.38 -8.44 6.48
C VAL A 237 12.74 -8.16 5.83
N SER A 238 12.80 -7.36 4.76
CA SER A 238 14.07 -7.03 4.10
C SER A 238 15.06 -6.28 5.01
N PRO A 239 14.67 -5.18 5.71
CA PRO A 239 15.55 -4.52 6.68
C PRO A 239 16.04 -5.41 7.83
N ILE A 240 15.17 -6.29 8.34
CA ILE A 240 15.54 -7.26 9.38
C ILE A 240 16.62 -8.21 8.88
N ILE A 241 16.41 -8.79 7.69
CA ILE A 241 17.37 -9.72 7.09
C ILE A 241 18.69 -9.01 6.81
N SER A 242 18.66 -7.79 6.27
CA SER A 242 19.87 -7.05 5.93
C SER A 242 20.65 -6.55 7.14
N SER A 243 19.97 -6.19 8.24
CA SER A 243 20.62 -5.70 9.46
C SER A 243 21.06 -6.82 10.40
N GLY A 244 20.53 -8.04 10.23
CA GLY A 244 20.76 -9.16 11.14
C GLY A 244 20.16 -8.97 12.53
N THR A 245 19.43 -7.87 12.78
CA THR A 245 18.87 -7.53 14.09
C THR A 245 17.37 -7.31 14.01
N VAL A 246 16.60 -8.16 14.69
CA VAL A 246 15.17 -7.91 14.93
C VAL A 246 15.06 -6.98 16.14
N THR A 247 14.84 -5.70 15.90
CA THR A 247 14.46 -4.77 16.99
C THR A 247 12.95 -4.53 16.93
N TRP A 248 12.31 -4.44 18.11
CA TRP A 248 10.90 -4.08 18.22
C TRP A 248 10.59 -2.72 17.57
N MET A 249 11.61 -1.86 17.37
CA MET A 249 11.49 -0.59 16.66
C MET A 249 11.11 -0.76 15.20
N PHE A 250 11.58 -1.82 14.53
CA PHE A 250 11.17 -2.10 13.16
C PHE A 250 9.67 -2.40 13.10
N LEU A 251 9.10 -3.08 14.10
CA LEU A 251 7.66 -3.30 14.19
C LEU A 251 6.89 -1.98 14.32
N LEU A 252 7.42 -1.00 15.06
CA LEU A 252 6.78 0.31 15.13
C LEU A 252 6.87 1.08 13.79
N ALA A 253 7.98 0.94 13.07
CA ALA A 253 8.15 1.54 11.75
C ALA A 253 7.16 0.99 10.71
N THR A 254 6.69 -0.26 10.87
CA THR A 254 5.65 -0.85 9.99
C THR A 254 4.35 -0.05 9.99
N ALA A 255 4.08 0.74 11.04
CA ALA A 255 2.82 1.46 11.16
C ALA A 255 2.55 2.42 9.98
N ALA A 256 3.61 3.01 9.39
CA ALA A 256 3.46 3.81 8.17
C ALA A 256 2.95 2.95 7.00
N GLN A 257 3.59 1.81 6.75
CA GLN A 257 3.20 0.89 5.67
C GLN A 257 1.81 0.30 5.92
N ALA A 258 1.49 -0.04 7.17
CA ALA A 258 0.16 -0.51 7.55
C ALA A 258 -0.92 0.56 7.30
N MET A 259 -0.66 1.83 7.61
CA MET A 259 -1.61 2.91 7.32
C MET A 259 -1.82 3.15 5.83
N ILE A 260 -0.75 3.10 5.02
CA ILE A 260 -0.86 3.14 3.56
C ILE A 260 -1.69 1.93 3.07
N GLY A 261 -1.38 0.74 3.59
CA GLY A 261 -2.08 -0.49 3.25
C GLY A 261 -3.57 -0.45 3.62
N TYR A 262 -3.92 0.20 4.73
CA TYR A 262 -5.29 0.44 5.18
C TYR A 262 -6.04 1.38 4.23
N MET A 263 -5.39 2.45 3.77
CA MET A 263 -5.95 3.37 2.77
C MET A 263 -6.20 2.67 1.42
N PHE A 264 -5.27 1.83 0.95
CA PHE A 264 -5.45 1.04 -0.26
C PHE A 264 -6.62 0.06 -0.13
N GLY A 265 -6.77 -0.60 1.02
CA GLY A 265 -7.94 -1.44 1.26
C GLY A 265 -9.25 -0.64 1.29
N LYS A 266 -9.27 0.58 1.83
CA LYS A 266 -10.45 1.48 1.71
C LYS A 266 -10.78 1.81 0.26
N LEU A 267 -9.77 2.10 -0.55
CA LEU A 267 -9.94 2.30 -2.00
C LEU A 267 -10.49 1.04 -2.68
N TYR A 268 -9.99 -0.13 -2.31
CA TYR A 268 -10.45 -1.42 -2.82
C TYR A 268 -11.92 -1.68 -2.44
N PHE A 269 -12.32 -1.49 -1.19
CA PHE A 269 -13.74 -1.66 -0.78
C PHE A 269 -14.67 -0.64 -1.46
N LYS A 270 -14.19 0.58 -1.73
CA LYS A 270 -14.95 1.61 -2.43
C LYS A 270 -15.15 1.29 -3.91
N THR A 271 -14.08 0.89 -4.60
CA THR A 271 -14.08 0.68 -6.06
C THR A 271 -14.44 -0.75 -6.45
N LYS A 272 -14.26 -1.69 -5.52
CA LYS A 272 -14.34 -3.15 -5.72
C LYS A 272 -13.51 -3.62 -6.90
N SER A 273 -12.38 -2.97 -7.18
CA SER A 273 -11.53 -3.19 -8.35
C SER A 273 -10.06 -3.15 -7.96
N LEU A 274 -9.25 -4.06 -8.53
CA LEU A 274 -7.81 -4.09 -8.27
C LEU A 274 -7.06 -2.98 -9.00
N SER A 275 -7.48 -2.65 -10.23
CA SER A 275 -6.75 -1.71 -11.10
C SER A 275 -6.54 -0.31 -10.52
N PRO A 276 -7.52 0.33 -9.84
CA PRO A 276 -7.27 1.61 -9.17
C PRO A 276 -6.24 1.51 -8.03
N CYS A 277 -6.21 0.38 -7.32
CA CYS A 277 -5.24 0.14 -6.25
C CYS A 277 -3.84 -0.05 -6.83
N ILE A 278 -3.71 -0.82 -7.92
CA ILE A 278 -2.44 -1.04 -8.64
C ILE A 278 -1.86 0.28 -9.14
N LEU A 279 -2.70 1.13 -9.73
CA LEU A 279 -2.28 2.45 -10.18
C LEU A 279 -1.84 3.35 -9.01
N LEU A 280 -2.59 3.34 -7.91
CA LEU A 280 -2.21 4.12 -6.72
C LEU A 280 -0.89 3.63 -6.12
N HIS A 281 -0.68 2.31 -6.08
CA HIS A 281 0.56 1.69 -5.64
C HIS A 281 1.73 2.17 -6.50
N GLY A 282 1.60 2.11 -7.82
CA GLY A 282 2.62 2.61 -8.74
C GLY A 282 2.99 4.08 -8.49
N PHE A 283 2.01 4.95 -8.18
CA PHE A 283 2.32 6.34 -7.81
C PHE A 283 3.13 6.46 -6.50
N PHE A 284 2.83 5.64 -5.50
CA PHE A 284 3.56 5.65 -4.23
C PHE A 284 5.02 5.21 -4.42
N ASP A 285 5.26 4.19 -5.23
CA ASP A 285 6.59 3.65 -5.46
C ASP A 285 7.49 4.59 -6.27
N VAL A 286 6.95 5.24 -7.30
CA VAL A 286 7.70 6.26 -8.05
C VAL A 286 8.22 7.33 -7.11
N ALA A 287 7.38 7.76 -6.18
CA ALA A 287 7.71 8.82 -5.25
C ALA A 287 8.62 8.39 -4.08
N MET A 288 8.91 7.10 -3.95
CA MET A 288 9.96 6.56 -3.08
C MET A 288 11.26 6.28 -3.87
N SER A 289 11.23 6.45 -5.19
CA SER A 289 12.36 6.21 -6.11
C SER A 289 12.98 7.49 -6.68
N LEU A 290 12.25 8.61 -6.63
CA LEU A 290 12.69 9.98 -6.96
C LEU A 290 13.15 10.71 -5.69
#